data_AF-A0A314ZI94-F1
#
_entry.id   AF-A0A314ZI94-F1
#
_cell.length_a   1.000
_cell.length_b   1.000
_cell.length_c   1.000
_cell.angle_alpha   90.00
_cell.angle_beta   90.00
_cell.angle_gamma   90.00
#
_symmetry.space_group_name_H-M   'P 1'
#
loop_
_entity.id
_entity.type
_entity.pdbx_description
1 polymer ?
#
loop_
_entity_poly.entity_id
_entity_poly.type
_entity_poly.pdbx_seq_one_letter_code
_entity_poly.pdbx_strand_id
1 'polypeptide(L)'
;MTRVKLLGRMIDLRSLIAERMNKVFRDNIEFLFDRFESQDLCAIVELENLLDILKHAHGLLSRDLSIDSFSLMLNEMQENISLVSYCSRLASQIWSEMQNDFLPNFILCNTTQRFIRSSKVPLVPIQKPSVPYAKPNFYCGTQDLNAAHQSFARLHSGFFGMPHIFSIVRLLGSRSLPWLIRALLDHISNKIATLEPMITGLQEALPKSIGLLPFDGGVTGCMRLVKEQLNWGTKSQLKAEVLRGIKEIGSVLYWLGLLDIVLRETDTTHFMQTAPWLGLLPGADGQILHSQDGGESPIVNLFKSATSVIVSNPGCPNPTSFHTLSKQAEAADLLYKANMNTGSVLEYALAFTSAALDKYCSKWSAVPKTGFIDITTSKDFYRIYSGLQIWYLEDSVRVPPSSHEVLGDSVAWGGCTIIYLLGQQLHFELLDFSYQVLNVAEVEIASITQTHKSPHFFQGWDGLLEVMKKARRLNNHVFSMLKARCPLEDKTACAIKQSGAPLHRIKFENTVSAFETLPQKEA
;
A
#
# COMPACT_ATOMS: atom_id res chain seq x y z
N MET A 1 15.61 49.29 11.68
CA MET A 1 14.62 50.36 11.93
C MET A 1 13.25 49.72 12.11
N THR A 2 12.64 49.85 13.29
CA THR A 2 11.31 49.27 13.58
C THR A 2 10.17 50.27 13.40
N ARG A 3 10.41 51.54 13.74
CA ARG A 3 9.40 52.61 13.63
C ARG A 3 9.96 53.82 12.91
N VAL A 4 9.28 54.25 11.85
CA VAL A 4 9.67 55.38 11.00
C VAL A 4 8.65 56.51 11.18
N LYS A 5 9.12 57.72 11.47
CA LYS A 5 8.26 58.90 11.53
C LYS A 5 8.11 59.50 10.14
N LEU A 6 6.89 59.51 9.61
CA LEU A 6 6.59 60.04 8.28
C LEU A 6 5.29 60.84 8.32
N LEU A 7 5.30 62.08 7.83
CA LEU A 7 4.14 62.98 7.80
C LEU A 7 3.39 63.07 9.15
N GLY A 8 4.15 63.16 10.26
CA GLY A 8 3.59 63.24 11.61
C GLY A 8 3.10 61.91 12.20
N ARG A 9 3.08 60.81 11.42
CA ARG A 9 2.70 59.47 11.90
C ARG A 9 3.92 58.64 12.25
N MET A 10 3.79 57.77 13.25
CA MET A 10 4.77 56.71 13.54
C MET A 10 4.31 55.43 12.84
N ILE A 11 5.07 54.99 11.83
CA ILE A 11 4.78 53.80 11.04
C ILE A 11 5.65 52.65 11.51
N ASP A 12 5.03 51.54 11.93
CA ASP A 12 5.74 50.30 12.21
C ASP A 12 5.94 49.52 10.91
N LEU A 13 7.08 49.74 10.25
CA LEU A 13 7.37 49.05 8.99
C LEU A 13 7.52 47.55 9.20
N ARG A 14 7.93 47.11 10.39
CA ARG A 14 8.12 45.68 10.67
C ARG A 14 6.78 44.96 10.68
N SER A 15 5.74 45.54 11.30
CA SER A 15 4.40 44.92 11.29
C SER A 15 3.82 44.85 9.88
N LEU A 16 3.93 45.93 9.10
CA LEU A 16 3.42 45.97 7.72
C LEU A 16 4.11 44.94 6.80
N ILE A 17 5.43 44.76 6.96
CA ILE A 17 6.17 43.73 6.23
C ILE A 17 5.73 42.33 6.68
N ALA A 18 5.57 42.11 7.99
CA ALA A 18 5.12 40.82 8.52
C ALA A 18 3.72 40.44 8.00
N GLU A 19 2.76 41.39 8.01
CA GLU A 19 1.42 41.21 7.43
C GLU A 19 1.49 40.83 5.94
N ARG A 20 2.36 41.51 5.18
CA ARG A 20 2.53 41.20 3.75
C ARG A 20 3.15 39.82 3.56
N MET A 21 4.14 39.45 4.36
CA MET A 21 4.79 38.12 4.28
C MET A 21 3.81 37.01 4.67
N ASN A 22 2.98 37.20 5.69
CA ASN A 22 1.91 36.28 6.07
C ASN A 22 0.98 35.95 4.89
N LYS A 23 0.63 36.95 4.08
CA LYS A 23 -0.15 36.75 2.85
C LYS A 23 0.66 36.02 1.77
N VAL A 24 1.89 36.47 1.50
CA VAL A 24 2.73 35.87 0.45
C VAL A 24 3.00 34.39 0.70
N PHE A 25 3.23 33.98 1.96
CA PHE A 25 3.41 32.56 2.28
C PHE A 25 2.15 31.74 2.02
N ARG A 26 0.96 32.24 2.36
CA ARG A 26 -0.31 31.56 2.06
C ARG A 26 -0.56 31.47 0.55
N ASP A 27 -0.40 32.57 -0.17
CA ASP A 27 -0.50 32.60 -1.64
C ASP A 27 0.50 31.62 -2.29
N ASN A 28 1.70 31.47 -1.71
CA ASN A 28 2.70 30.53 -2.21
C ASN A 28 2.32 29.07 -1.90
N ILE A 29 1.81 28.76 -0.70
CA ILE A 29 1.34 27.40 -0.37
C ILE A 29 0.18 27.01 -1.29
N GLU A 30 -0.77 27.92 -1.50
CA GLU A 30 -1.91 27.73 -2.42
C GLU A 30 -1.42 27.37 -3.83
N PHE A 31 -0.49 28.16 -4.37
CA PHE A 31 0.12 27.91 -5.67
C PHE A 31 0.77 26.51 -5.76
N LEU A 32 1.44 26.05 -4.69
CA LEU A 32 2.06 24.73 -4.68
C LEU A 32 1.03 23.59 -4.71
N PHE A 33 -0.11 23.76 -4.02
CA PHE A 33 -1.21 22.80 -4.09
C PHE A 33 -1.87 22.80 -5.48
N ASP A 34 -2.19 23.97 -6.05
CA ASP A 34 -2.74 24.08 -7.42
C ASP A 34 -1.80 23.41 -8.45
N ARG A 35 -0.48 23.59 -8.27
CA ARG A 35 0.52 22.94 -9.11
C ARG A 35 0.50 21.42 -8.95
N PHE A 36 0.39 20.89 -7.74
CA PHE A 36 0.28 19.44 -7.53
C PHE A 36 -1.01 18.88 -8.15
N GLU A 37 -2.12 19.59 -8.00
CA GLU A 37 -3.44 19.22 -8.57
C GLU A 37 -3.46 19.19 -10.10
N SER A 38 -2.55 19.92 -10.76
CA SER A 38 -2.35 19.88 -12.21
C SER A 38 -1.52 18.68 -12.70
N GLN A 39 -0.90 17.91 -11.81
CA GLN A 39 0.06 16.85 -12.13
C GLN A 39 -0.43 15.47 -11.67
N ASP A 40 0.32 14.40 -11.98
CA ASP A 40 0.02 13.07 -11.44
C ASP A 40 0.62 12.84 -10.05
N LEU A 41 0.22 11.72 -9.44
CA LEU A 41 0.58 11.39 -8.06
C LEU A 41 2.12 11.34 -7.84
N CYS A 42 2.93 11.14 -8.88
CA CYS A 42 4.39 11.10 -8.74
C CYS A 42 4.97 12.47 -8.34
N ALA A 43 4.26 13.57 -8.62
CA ALA A 43 4.67 14.93 -8.27
C ALA A 43 4.64 15.23 -6.76
N ILE A 44 4.15 14.30 -5.91
CA ILE A 44 4.12 14.46 -4.45
C ILE A 44 5.52 14.74 -3.87
N VAL A 45 6.57 14.16 -4.47
CA VAL A 45 7.97 14.37 -4.05
C VAL A 45 8.43 15.79 -4.38
N GLU A 46 8.00 16.33 -5.53
CA GLU A 46 8.25 17.74 -5.90
C GLU A 46 7.53 18.67 -4.92
N LEU A 47 6.26 18.39 -4.61
CA LEU A 47 5.47 19.17 -3.66
C LEU A 47 6.13 19.22 -2.27
N GLU A 48 6.56 18.07 -1.73
CA GLU A 48 7.27 18.01 -0.45
C GLU A 48 8.52 18.89 -0.47
N ASN A 49 9.36 18.74 -1.49
CA ASN A 49 10.60 19.49 -1.61
C ASN A 49 10.35 21.02 -1.69
N LEU A 50 9.35 21.44 -2.45
CA LEU A 50 8.99 22.87 -2.56
C LEU A 50 8.44 23.42 -1.24
N LEU A 51 7.63 22.64 -0.52
CA LEU A 51 7.14 23.02 0.81
C LEU A 51 8.27 23.10 1.85
N ASP A 52 9.27 22.21 1.79
CA ASP A 52 10.44 22.25 2.67
C ASP A 52 11.32 23.48 2.41
N ILE A 53 11.52 23.85 1.14
CA ILE A 53 12.21 25.09 0.77
C ILE A 53 11.46 26.30 1.31
N LEU A 54 10.12 26.32 1.14
CA LEU A 54 9.29 27.41 1.63
C LEU A 54 9.31 27.51 3.16
N LYS A 55 9.27 26.37 3.86
CA LYS A 55 9.40 26.27 5.32
C LYS A 55 10.77 26.77 5.78
N HIS A 56 11.84 26.48 5.04
CA HIS A 56 13.16 27.00 5.35
C HIS A 56 13.23 28.52 5.18
N ALA A 57 12.67 29.06 4.10
CA ALA A 57 12.57 30.52 3.89
C ALA A 57 11.76 31.20 4.99
N HIS A 58 10.64 30.60 5.41
CA HIS A 58 9.86 31.05 6.56
C HIS A 58 10.69 31.07 7.85
N GLY A 59 11.45 30.01 8.13
CA GLY A 59 12.30 29.91 9.31
C GLY A 59 13.43 30.96 9.35
N LEU A 60 13.97 31.34 8.19
CA LEU A 60 14.94 32.43 8.09
C LEU A 60 14.30 33.79 8.37
N LEU A 61 13.13 34.08 7.78
CA LEU A 61 12.41 35.35 7.97
C LEU A 61 11.85 35.51 9.38
N SER A 62 11.43 34.42 10.01
CA SER A 62 10.85 34.42 11.37
C SER A 62 11.84 34.83 12.46
N ARG A 63 13.16 34.89 12.15
CA ARG A 63 14.18 35.41 13.07
C ARG A 63 14.06 36.93 13.25
N ASP A 64 13.62 37.62 12.21
CA ASP A 64 13.56 39.08 12.16
C ASP A 64 12.12 39.61 12.10
N LEU A 65 11.15 38.80 11.68
CA LEU A 65 9.76 39.18 11.52
C LEU A 65 8.86 38.32 12.40
N SER A 66 7.85 38.93 13.05
CA SER A 66 6.83 38.18 13.78
C SER A 66 5.74 37.73 12.80
N ILE A 67 5.98 36.59 12.16
CA ILE A 67 5.09 35.96 11.16
C ILE A 67 4.38 34.77 11.84
N ASP A 68 3.18 34.41 11.38
CA ASP A 68 2.46 33.26 11.92
C ASP A 68 3.29 31.97 11.74
N SER A 69 3.03 30.94 12.55
CA SER A 69 3.70 29.65 12.39
C SER A 69 3.44 29.06 11.00
N PHE A 70 4.49 28.57 10.33
CA PHE A 70 4.35 27.87 9.06
C PHE A 70 3.39 26.67 9.16
N SER A 71 3.41 25.94 10.27
CA SER A 71 2.49 24.80 10.48
C SER A 71 1.03 25.23 10.53
N LEU A 72 0.74 26.42 11.08
CA LEU A 72 -0.61 26.97 11.11
C LEU A 72 -1.05 27.38 9.70
N MET A 73 -0.18 28.09 8.96
CA MET A 73 -0.45 28.46 7.57
C MET A 73 -0.69 27.23 6.68
N LEU A 74 0.14 26.20 6.81
CA LEU A 74 0.00 24.97 6.03
C LEU A 74 -1.31 24.24 6.35
N ASN A 75 -1.64 24.09 7.64
CA ASN A 75 -2.90 23.46 8.06
C ASN A 75 -4.12 24.27 7.62
N GLU A 76 -4.02 25.60 7.55
CA GLU A 76 -5.05 26.48 6.99
C GLU A 76 -5.31 26.15 5.52
N MET A 77 -4.25 26.13 4.70
CA MET A 77 -4.36 25.89 3.26
C MET A 77 -4.69 24.42 2.92
N GLN A 78 -4.37 23.49 3.82
CA GLN A 78 -4.82 22.09 3.70
C GLN A 78 -6.28 21.88 4.13
N GLU A 79 -6.99 22.91 4.59
CA GLU A 79 -8.33 22.83 5.18
C GLU A 79 -8.40 21.91 6.42
N ASN A 80 -7.29 21.83 7.15
CA ASN A 80 -7.05 20.90 8.25
C ASN A 80 -7.06 21.59 9.63
N ILE A 81 -7.75 22.72 9.78
CA ILE A 81 -7.86 23.42 11.08
C ILE A 81 -9.01 22.86 11.92
N SER A 82 -10.14 22.52 11.29
CA SER A 82 -11.34 22.08 11.99
C SER A 82 -11.12 20.77 12.74
N LEU A 83 -11.38 20.73 14.06
CA LEU A 83 -11.19 19.55 14.93
C LEU A 83 -11.93 18.29 14.46
N VAL A 84 -12.96 18.44 13.62
CA VAL A 84 -13.73 17.33 13.05
C VAL A 84 -13.33 16.98 11.60
N SER A 85 -12.42 17.75 11.00
CA SER A 85 -11.87 17.46 9.68
C SER A 85 -10.67 16.52 9.81
N TYR A 86 -10.82 15.32 9.25
CA TYR A 86 -9.76 14.32 9.08
C TYR A 86 -9.38 14.16 7.61
N CYS A 87 -10.09 14.81 6.69
CA CYS A 87 -9.79 14.82 5.27
C CYS A 87 -9.22 16.19 4.90
N SER A 88 -7.91 16.25 4.63
CA SER A 88 -7.29 17.46 4.09
C SER A 88 -7.50 17.55 2.58
N ARG A 89 -7.38 18.76 2.02
CA ARG A 89 -7.34 19.01 0.57
C ARG A 89 -6.37 18.06 -0.14
N LEU A 90 -5.16 17.90 0.42
CA LEU A 90 -4.15 17.01 -0.12
C LEU A 90 -4.55 15.53 -0.05
N ALA A 91 -5.13 15.06 1.05
CA ALA A 91 -5.59 13.67 1.17
C ALA A 91 -6.69 13.35 0.15
N SER A 92 -7.67 14.26 -0.01
CA SER A 92 -8.72 14.14 -1.02
C SER A 92 -8.13 14.09 -2.43
N GLN A 93 -7.16 14.97 -2.73
CA GLN A 93 -6.51 15.00 -4.03
C GLN A 93 -5.72 13.72 -4.33
N ILE A 94 -4.96 13.20 -3.35
CA ILE A 94 -4.27 11.91 -3.49
C ILE A 94 -5.29 10.81 -3.79
N TRP A 95 -6.41 10.77 -3.06
CA TRP A 95 -7.45 9.77 -3.29
C TRP A 95 -8.12 9.90 -4.67
N SER A 96 -8.32 11.13 -5.16
CA SER A 96 -8.82 11.41 -6.50
C SER A 96 -7.87 10.90 -7.58
N GLU A 97 -6.58 11.23 -7.49
CA GLU A 97 -5.55 10.74 -8.43
C GLU A 97 -5.38 9.22 -8.34
N MET A 98 -5.52 8.64 -7.15
CA MET A 98 -5.49 7.19 -6.96
C MET A 98 -6.57 6.50 -7.79
N GLN A 99 -7.83 6.95 -7.71
CA GLN A 99 -8.95 6.36 -8.42
C GLN A 99 -8.95 6.64 -9.92
N ASN A 100 -8.69 7.90 -10.29
CA ASN A 100 -8.88 8.35 -11.66
C ASN A 100 -7.70 8.02 -12.57
N ASP A 101 -6.49 7.94 -12.02
CA ASP A 101 -5.25 7.72 -12.80
C ASP A 101 -4.43 6.52 -12.31
N PHE A 102 -4.02 6.50 -11.04
CA PHE A 102 -3.01 5.55 -10.58
C PHE A 102 -3.46 4.09 -10.70
N LEU A 103 -4.61 3.75 -10.08
CA LEU A 103 -5.15 2.41 -10.05
C LEU A 103 -5.52 1.86 -11.44
N PRO A 104 -6.11 2.63 -12.37
CA PRO A 104 -6.34 2.12 -13.72
C PRO A 104 -5.07 2.05 -14.58
N ASN A 105 -4.10 2.96 -14.41
CA ASN A 105 -3.07 3.19 -15.43
C ASN A 105 -1.63 2.78 -15.04
N PHE A 106 -1.33 2.55 -13.77
CA PHE A 106 0.01 2.13 -13.33
C PHE A 106 0.10 0.61 -13.17
N ILE A 107 1.23 0.02 -13.53
CA ILE A 107 1.52 -1.40 -13.36
C ILE A 107 2.64 -1.59 -12.35
N LEU A 108 2.50 -2.59 -11.48
CA LEU A 108 3.54 -2.96 -10.53
C LEU A 108 4.62 -3.83 -11.19
N CYS A 109 5.88 -3.50 -10.92
CA CYS A 109 7.00 -4.41 -11.06
C CYS A 109 7.51 -4.80 -9.66
N ASN A 110 7.25 -6.05 -9.27
CA ASN A 110 7.59 -6.58 -7.95
C ASN A 110 9.10 -6.59 -7.71
N THR A 111 9.90 -6.87 -8.74
CA THR A 111 11.37 -6.90 -8.65
C THR A 111 11.96 -5.55 -8.27
N THR A 112 11.45 -4.47 -8.86
CA THR A 112 11.94 -3.11 -8.54
C THR A 112 11.18 -2.45 -7.39
N GLN A 113 10.08 -3.07 -6.93
CA GLN A 113 9.14 -2.49 -5.96
C GLN A 113 8.61 -1.11 -6.39
N ARG A 114 8.30 -0.97 -7.68
CA ARG A 114 7.88 0.30 -8.29
C ARG A 114 6.67 0.09 -9.16
N PHE A 115 5.80 1.07 -9.15
CA PHE A 115 4.74 1.24 -10.12
C PHE A 115 5.23 2.12 -11.26
N ILE A 116 4.97 1.70 -12.50
CA ILE A 116 5.28 2.46 -13.71
C ILE A 116 4.00 2.63 -14.53
N ARG A 117 3.88 3.73 -15.26
CA ARG A 117 2.71 3.94 -16.13
C ARG A 117 2.70 2.92 -17.27
N SER A 118 1.53 2.31 -17.52
CA SER A 118 1.34 1.39 -18.65
C SER A 118 1.43 2.14 -19.98
N SER A 119 2.08 1.54 -20.99
CA SER A 119 2.25 2.15 -22.32
C SER A 119 1.01 2.06 -23.21
N LYS A 120 -0.02 1.30 -22.80
CA LYS A 120 -1.24 1.04 -23.60
C LYS A 120 -2.44 1.88 -23.17
N VAL A 121 -2.32 2.60 -22.06
CA VAL A 121 -3.31 3.62 -21.69
C VAL A 121 -3.14 4.75 -22.72
N PRO A 122 -4.14 5.05 -23.56
CA PRO A 122 -4.07 6.25 -24.37
C PRO A 122 -3.90 7.40 -23.38
N LEU A 123 -3.07 8.40 -23.71
CA LEU A 123 -3.07 9.70 -23.04
C LEU A 123 -4.43 10.37 -23.29
N VAL A 124 -5.56 9.74 -22.95
CA VAL A 124 -6.82 10.44 -22.76
C VAL A 124 -6.50 11.35 -21.60
N PRO A 125 -6.44 12.66 -21.82
CA PRO A 125 -6.21 13.56 -20.72
C PRO A 125 -7.41 13.38 -19.81
N ILE A 126 -7.20 12.79 -18.64
CA ILE A 126 -7.97 13.26 -17.48
C ILE A 126 -7.86 14.78 -17.59
N GLN A 127 -8.97 15.51 -17.71
CA GLN A 127 -8.94 16.96 -17.84
C GLN A 127 -8.30 17.52 -16.58
N LYS A 128 -6.97 17.68 -16.61
CA LYS A 128 -6.20 18.26 -15.52
C LYS A 128 -6.27 19.77 -15.64
N PRO A 129 -6.34 20.49 -14.51
CA PRO A 129 -6.16 21.93 -14.52
C PRO A 129 -4.87 22.32 -15.24
N SER A 130 -4.85 23.47 -15.89
CA SER A 130 -3.61 24.02 -16.43
C SER A 130 -2.64 24.30 -15.30
N VAL A 131 -1.36 23.98 -15.49
CA VAL A 131 -0.30 24.31 -14.52
C VAL A 131 -0.32 25.83 -14.26
N PRO A 132 -0.46 26.27 -13.00
CA PRO A 132 -0.48 27.68 -12.68
C PRO A 132 0.87 28.35 -13.01
N TYR A 133 0.83 29.60 -13.48
CA TYR A 133 2.02 30.40 -13.70
C TYR A 133 2.38 31.15 -12.42
N ALA A 134 3.62 31.02 -11.97
CA ALA A 134 4.16 31.84 -10.89
C ALA A 134 5.57 32.33 -11.18
N LYS A 135 5.94 33.40 -10.47
CA LYS A 135 7.29 33.97 -10.52
C LYS A 135 8.30 32.98 -9.93
N PRO A 136 9.60 33.04 -10.31
CA PRO A 136 10.61 32.12 -9.80
C PRO A 136 10.71 32.02 -8.28
N ASN A 137 10.37 33.10 -7.56
CA ASN A 137 10.37 33.16 -6.11
C ASN A 137 9.26 32.35 -5.42
N PHE A 138 8.24 31.88 -6.15
CA PHE A 138 7.22 30.97 -5.63
C PHE A 138 7.66 29.49 -5.72
N TYR A 139 8.83 29.24 -6.33
CA TYR A 139 9.46 27.93 -6.41
C TYR A 139 10.73 27.91 -5.54
N CYS A 140 11.92 27.91 -6.16
CA CYS A 140 13.22 27.81 -5.50
C CYS A 140 13.98 29.16 -5.49
N GLY A 141 13.36 30.27 -5.90
CA GLY A 141 13.95 31.61 -5.85
C GLY A 141 14.31 32.19 -7.21
N THR A 142 15.17 31.50 -7.96
CA THR A 142 15.69 31.95 -9.27
C THR A 142 15.42 30.92 -10.37
N GLN A 143 15.55 31.33 -11.64
CA GLN A 143 15.36 30.41 -12.78
C GLN A 143 16.37 29.25 -12.76
N ASP A 144 17.64 29.53 -12.43
CA ASP A 144 18.68 28.50 -12.35
C ASP A 144 18.40 27.47 -11.25
N LEU A 145 17.97 27.93 -10.07
CA LEU A 145 17.58 27.04 -8.97
C LEU A 145 16.34 26.22 -9.33
N ASN A 146 15.36 26.83 -9.98
CA ASN A 146 14.18 26.11 -10.45
C ASN A 146 14.56 25.00 -11.46
N ALA A 147 15.48 25.27 -12.40
CA ALA A 147 15.95 24.27 -13.36
C ALA A 147 16.70 23.11 -12.68
N ALA A 148 17.51 23.40 -11.67
CA ALA A 148 18.21 22.40 -10.87
C ALA A 148 17.24 21.50 -10.09
N HIS A 149 16.30 22.10 -9.35
CA HIS A 149 15.29 21.36 -8.60
C HIS A 149 14.32 20.60 -9.50
N GLN A 150 14.01 21.11 -10.69
CA GLN A 150 13.21 20.39 -11.67
C GLN A 150 13.94 19.14 -12.19
N SER A 151 15.27 19.22 -12.37
CA SER A 151 16.07 18.04 -12.74
C SER A 151 16.02 16.96 -11.66
N PHE A 152 16.02 17.35 -10.38
CA PHE A 152 15.79 16.43 -9.27
C PHE A 152 14.38 15.82 -9.31
N ALA A 153 13.34 16.64 -9.47
CA ALA A 153 11.95 16.17 -9.51
C ALA A 153 11.71 15.15 -10.65
N ARG A 154 12.37 15.32 -11.81
CA ARG A 154 12.30 14.38 -12.94
C ARG A 154 12.80 12.98 -12.61
N LEU A 155 13.69 12.81 -11.62
CA LEU A 155 14.12 11.49 -11.18
C LEU A 155 12.99 10.69 -10.52
N HIS A 156 11.96 11.38 -10.02
CA HIS A 156 10.82 10.80 -9.31
C HIS A 156 9.52 10.81 -10.13
N SER A 157 9.51 11.36 -11.35
CA SER A 157 8.30 11.46 -12.18
C SER A 157 8.02 10.22 -13.03
N GLY A 158 9.02 9.36 -13.25
CA GLY A 158 8.89 8.18 -14.12
C GLY A 158 8.33 6.93 -13.45
N PHE A 159 8.14 6.96 -12.13
CA PHE A 159 7.65 5.82 -11.34
C PHE A 159 7.03 6.31 -10.03
N PHE A 160 6.31 5.42 -9.36
CA PHE A 160 5.83 5.60 -7.99
C PHE A 160 6.35 4.47 -7.09
N GLY A 161 6.85 4.77 -5.89
CA GLY A 161 7.39 3.78 -4.95
C GLY A 161 7.66 4.36 -3.57
N MET A 162 8.62 3.78 -2.84
CA MET A 162 8.94 4.18 -1.45
C MET A 162 9.15 5.69 -1.23
N PRO A 163 9.91 6.43 -2.07
CA PRO A 163 10.10 7.88 -1.86
C PRO A 163 8.79 8.65 -1.84
N HIS A 164 7.85 8.27 -2.70
CA HIS A 164 6.54 8.91 -2.79
C HIS A 164 5.68 8.63 -1.56
N ILE A 165 5.74 7.39 -1.04
CA ILE A 165 5.03 7.03 0.20
C ILE A 165 5.60 7.82 1.39
N PHE A 166 6.92 8.02 1.49
CA PHE A 166 7.51 8.91 2.49
C PHE A 166 6.96 10.33 2.41
N SER A 167 6.90 10.91 1.21
CA SER A 167 6.32 12.24 1.00
C SER A 167 4.85 12.30 1.43
N ILE A 168 4.05 11.27 1.11
CA ILE A 168 2.65 11.18 1.53
C ILE A 168 2.54 11.13 3.06
N VAL A 169 3.30 10.27 3.74
CA VAL A 169 3.27 10.14 5.21
C VAL A 169 3.65 11.46 5.88
N ARG A 170 4.70 12.13 5.41
CA ARG A 170 5.16 13.41 5.98
C ARG A 170 4.18 14.56 5.75
N LEU A 171 3.59 14.64 4.56
CA LEU A 171 2.68 15.74 4.20
C LEU A 171 1.27 15.58 4.80
N LEU A 172 0.76 14.35 4.92
CA LEU A 172 -0.56 14.09 5.51
C LEU A 172 -0.53 14.00 7.03
N GLY A 173 0.58 13.50 7.60
CA GLY A 173 0.73 13.28 9.02
C GLY A 173 -0.31 12.31 9.61
N SER A 174 -0.32 12.21 10.94
CA SER A 174 -1.20 11.28 11.68
C SER A 174 -2.68 11.63 11.61
N ARG A 175 -3.03 12.86 11.19
CA ARG A 175 -4.43 13.33 11.16
C ARG A 175 -5.18 12.90 9.91
N SER A 176 -4.55 13.02 8.74
CA SER A 176 -5.23 12.77 7.46
C SER A 176 -4.89 11.44 6.83
N LEU A 177 -3.78 10.82 7.22
CA LEU A 177 -3.41 9.49 6.72
C LEU A 177 -4.44 8.39 7.04
N PRO A 178 -5.06 8.32 8.25
CA PRO A 178 -6.08 7.31 8.53
C PRO A 178 -7.30 7.38 7.60
N TRP A 179 -7.69 8.60 7.21
CA TRP A 179 -8.79 8.80 6.26
C TRP A 179 -8.45 8.24 4.88
N LEU A 180 -7.22 8.47 4.39
CA LEU A 180 -6.76 7.93 3.11
C LEU A 180 -6.71 6.39 3.14
N ILE A 181 -6.20 5.80 4.24
CA ILE A 181 -6.21 4.34 4.44
C ILE A 181 -7.65 3.82 4.37
N ARG A 182 -8.59 4.48 5.06
CA ARG A 182 -10.01 4.08 5.04
C ARG A 182 -10.61 4.11 3.64
N ALA A 183 -10.32 5.16 2.86
CA ALA A 183 -10.80 5.31 1.49
C ALA A 183 -10.26 4.20 0.56
N LEU A 184 -8.99 3.84 0.71
CA LEU A 184 -8.36 2.72 -0.01
C LEU A 184 -8.99 1.37 0.34
N LEU A 185 -9.31 1.14 1.62
CA LEU A 185 -10.00 -0.07 2.07
C LEU A 185 -11.44 -0.14 1.54
N ASP A 186 -12.16 0.99 1.54
CA ASP A 186 -13.49 1.07 0.92
C ASP A 186 -13.45 0.73 -0.57
N HIS A 187 -12.40 1.15 -1.28
CA HIS A 187 -12.20 0.77 -2.68
C HIS A 187 -12.10 -0.73 -2.88
N ILE A 188 -11.32 -1.42 -2.03
CA ILE A 188 -11.20 -2.89 -2.08
C ILE A 188 -12.58 -3.52 -1.89
N SER A 189 -13.33 -3.12 -0.86
CA SER A 189 -14.67 -3.63 -0.60
C SER A 189 -15.62 -3.39 -1.78
N ASN A 190 -15.61 -2.18 -2.35
CA ASN A 190 -16.44 -1.82 -3.50
C ASN A 190 -16.07 -2.62 -4.76
N LYS A 191 -14.77 -2.84 -5.00
CA LYS A 191 -14.29 -3.65 -6.13
C LYS A 191 -14.67 -5.11 -5.95
N ILE A 192 -14.54 -5.70 -4.77
CA ILE A 192 -15.01 -7.06 -4.47
C ILE A 192 -16.51 -7.19 -4.79
N ALA A 193 -17.32 -6.24 -4.31
CA ALA A 193 -18.76 -6.23 -4.57
C ALA A 193 -19.09 -6.13 -6.07
N THR A 194 -18.34 -5.31 -6.81
CA THR A 194 -18.50 -5.16 -8.26
C THR A 194 -18.05 -6.41 -9.03
N LEU A 195 -16.98 -7.08 -8.56
CA LEU A 195 -16.43 -8.28 -9.17
C LEU A 195 -17.36 -9.49 -9.03
N GLU A 196 -18.16 -9.58 -7.96
CA GLU A 196 -19.00 -10.76 -7.72
C GLU A 196 -19.93 -11.15 -8.86
N PRO A 197 -20.83 -10.29 -9.37
CA PRO A 197 -21.69 -10.68 -10.48
C PRO A 197 -20.89 -11.03 -11.75
N MET A 198 -19.72 -10.43 -11.96
CA MET A 198 -18.85 -10.74 -13.09
C MET A 198 -18.19 -12.12 -12.96
N ILE A 199 -17.70 -12.46 -11.77
CA ILE A 199 -17.15 -13.78 -11.46
C ILE A 199 -18.24 -14.84 -11.57
N THR A 200 -19.44 -14.59 -11.06
CA THR A 200 -20.61 -15.47 -11.22
C THR A 200 -20.91 -15.71 -12.70
N GLY A 201 -20.87 -14.66 -13.53
CA GLY A 201 -20.99 -14.80 -14.98
C GLY A 201 -19.90 -15.67 -15.62
N LEU A 202 -18.67 -15.68 -15.10
CA LEU A 202 -17.61 -16.57 -15.58
C LEU A 202 -17.79 -18.02 -15.09
N GLN A 203 -18.23 -18.21 -13.84
CA GLN A 203 -18.54 -19.52 -13.25
C GLN A 203 -19.62 -20.25 -14.05
N GLU A 204 -20.68 -19.55 -14.46
CA GLU A 204 -21.79 -20.12 -15.24
C GLU A 204 -21.37 -20.61 -16.63
N ALA A 205 -20.28 -20.07 -17.19
CA ALA A 205 -19.75 -20.49 -18.48
C ALA A 205 -18.79 -21.67 -18.39
N LEU A 206 -18.34 -22.05 -17.18
CA LEU A 206 -17.45 -23.20 -17.01
C LEU A 206 -18.23 -24.53 -17.00
N PRO A 207 -17.57 -25.64 -17.39
CA PRO A 207 -18.13 -26.97 -17.23
C PRO A 207 -18.54 -27.26 -15.77
N LYS A 208 -19.50 -28.16 -15.58
CA LYS A 208 -19.96 -28.56 -14.24
C LYS A 208 -18.86 -29.22 -13.39
N SER A 209 -17.90 -29.87 -14.04
CA SER A 209 -16.75 -30.48 -13.40
C SER A 209 -15.52 -30.34 -14.31
N ILE A 210 -14.36 -30.09 -13.70
CA ILE A 210 -13.08 -29.96 -14.40
C ILE A 210 -12.09 -30.93 -13.76
N GLY A 211 -11.73 -31.98 -14.51
CA GLY A 211 -10.75 -32.98 -14.07
C GLY A 211 -9.29 -32.50 -14.20
N LEU A 212 -8.37 -33.35 -13.74
CA LEU A 212 -6.92 -33.18 -13.95
C LEU A 212 -6.57 -33.35 -15.44
N LEU A 213 -5.53 -32.64 -15.88
CA LEU A 213 -5.00 -32.78 -17.24
C LEU A 213 -4.25 -34.11 -17.41
N PRO A 214 -4.51 -34.89 -18.47
CA PRO A 214 -3.84 -36.16 -18.71
C PRO A 214 -2.42 -35.96 -19.27
N PHE A 215 -1.47 -36.77 -18.80
CA PHE A 215 -0.07 -36.72 -19.28
C PHE A 215 0.11 -37.27 -20.70
N ASP A 216 -0.78 -38.17 -21.16
CA ASP A 216 -0.65 -38.88 -22.44
C ASP A 216 -0.68 -37.95 -23.67
N GLY A 217 -1.26 -36.76 -23.53
CA GLY A 217 -1.38 -35.77 -24.61
C GLY A 217 -0.21 -34.77 -24.70
N GLY A 218 0.75 -34.84 -23.79
CA GLY A 218 1.83 -33.84 -23.67
C GLY A 218 1.31 -32.41 -23.47
N VAL A 219 2.20 -31.42 -23.56
CA VAL A 219 1.87 -30.00 -23.40
C VAL A 219 0.80 -29.55 -24.40
N THR A 220 0.95 -29.93 -25.67
CA THR A 220 0.03 -29.52 -26.75
C THR A 220 -1.39 -30.08 -26.53
N GLY A 221 -1.53 -31.34 -26.11
CA GLY A 221 -2.82 -31.93 -25.78
C GLY A 221 -3.48 -31.25 -24.58
N CYS A 222 -2.70 -30.97 -23.53
CA CYS A 222 -3.16 -30.27 -22.34
C CYS A 222 -3.67 -28.86 -22.67
N MET A 223 -2.92 -28.07 -23.44
CA MET A 223 -3.33 -26.71 -23.83
C MET A 223 -4.61 -26.69 -24.66
N ARG A 224 -4.82 -27.70 -25.52
CA ARG A 224 -6.07 -27.87 -26.26
C ARG A 224 -7.25 -28.15 -25.32
N LEU A 225 -7.09 -29.08 -24.38
CA LEU A 225 -8.13 -29.38 -23.38
C LEU A 225 -8.47 -28.18 -22.51
N VAL A 226 -7.47 -27.42 -22.07
CA VAL A 226 -7.71 -26.19 -21.29
C VAL A 226 -8.51 -25.18 -22.11
N LYS A 227 -8.24 -25.01 -23.41
CA LYS A 227 -9.03 -24.13 -24.29
C LYS A 227 -10.46 -24.58 -24.48
N GLU A 228 -10.68 -25.89 -24.61
CA GLU A 228 -12.02 -26.47 -24.71
C GLU A 228 -12.81 -26.27 -23.40
N GLN A 229 -12.15 -26.40 -22.24
CA GLN A 229 -12.76 -26.17 -20.93
C GLN A 229 -13.03 -24.68 -20.66
N LEU A 230 -12.11 -23.79 -21.05
CA LEU A 230 -12.22 -22.34 -20.90
C LEU A 230 -12.94 -21.71 -22.10
N ASN A 231 -14.17 -22.15 -22.38
CA ASN A 231 -14.99 -21.62 -23.48
C ASN A 231 -15.59 -20.23 -23.17
N TRP A 232 -14.75 -19.30 -22.72
CA TRP A 232 -15.10 -17.90 -22.47
C TRP A 232 -14.96 -17.03 -23.74
N GLY A 233 -14.96 -17.63 -24.93
CA GLY A 233 -14.67 -16.95 -26.20
C GLY A 233 -15.54 -15.72 -26.47
N THR A 234 -16.82 -15.76 -26.07
CA THR A 234 -17.77 -14.64 -26.21
C THR A 234 -17.72 -13.62 -25.06
N LYS A 235 -16.94 -13.90 -24.00
CA LYS A 235 -16.86 -13.09 -22.76
C LYS A 235 -15.50 -12.39 -22.61
N SER A 236 -14.84 -12.02 -23.70
CA SER A 236 -13.50 -11.37 -23.69
C SER A 236 -13.47 -10.08 -22.87
N GLN A 237 -14.48 -9.23 -23.00
CA GLN A 237 -14.61 -7.99 -22.23
C GLN A 237 -14.76 -8.27 -20.73
N LEU A 238 -15.59 -9.26 -20.36
CA LEU A 238 -15.81 -9.64 -18.96
C LEU A 238 -14.50 -10.09 -18.28
N LYS A 239 -13.68 -10.90 -18.98
CA LYS A 239 -12.37 -11.34 -18.47
C LYS A 239 -11.44 -10.15 -18.20
N ALA A 240 -11.40 -9.20 -19.13
CA ALA A 240 -10.57 -8.01 -19.00
C ALA A 240 -11.01 -7.12 -17.82
N GLU A 241 -12.32 -6.94 -17.63
CA GLU A 241 -12.85 -6.18 -16.48
C GLU A 241 -12.58 -6.87 -15.15
N VAL A 242 -12.74 -8.21 -15.08
CA VAL A 242 -12.40 -8.97 -13.86
C VAL A 242 -10.91 -8.85 -13.54
N LEU A 243 -10.03 -9.01 -14.53
CA LEU A 243 -8.59 -8.84 -14.34
C LEU A 243 -8.22 -7.42 -13.93
N ARG A 244 -8.85 -6.39 -14.49
CA ARG A 244 -8.64 -4.99 -14.07
C ARG A 244 -9.07 -4.77 -12.62
N GLY A 245 -10.23 -5.31 -12.22
CA GLY A 245 -10.68 -5.23 -10.83
C GLY A 245 -9.74 -5.93 -9.85
N ILE A 246 -9.27 -7.14 -10.18
CA ILE A 246 -8.28 -7.88 -9.39
C ILE A 246 -6.96 -7.11 -9.32
N LYS A 247 -6.50 -6.56 -10.44
CA LYS A 247 -5.31 -5.71 -10.54
C LYS A 247 -5.40 -4.51 -9.59
N GLU A 248 -6.54 -3.82 -9.57
CA GLU A 248 -6.72 -2.66 -8.70
C GLU A 248 -6.68 -3.04 -7.22
N ILE A 249 -7.35 -4.13 -6.83
CA ILE A 249 -7.28 -4.68 -5.46
C ILE A 249 -5.83 -4.96 -5.07
N GLY A 250 -5.09 -5.67 -5.93
CA GLY A 250 -3.68 -5.97 -5.68
C GLY A 250 -2.79 -4.73 -5.65
N SER A 251 -3.09 -3.71 -6.46
CA SER A 251 -2.38 -2.43 -6.44
C SER A 251 -2.55 -1.70 -5.10
N VAL A 252 -3.78 -1.66 -4.58
CA VAL A 252 -4.07 -1.05 -3.27
C VAL A 252 -3.40 -1.83 -2.14
N LEU A 253 -3.50 -3.17 -2.13
CA LEU A 253 -2.86 -4.00 -1.11
C LEU A 253 -1.34 -3.83 -1.11
N TYR A 254 -0.71 -3.81 -2.29
CA TYR A 254 0.72 -3.57 -2.39
C TYR A 254 1.10 -2.14 -1.94
N TRP A 255 0.30 -1.13 -2.31
CA TRP A 255 0.47 0.25 -1.85
C TRP A 255 0.41 0.35 -0.32
N LEU A 256 -0.57 -0.32 0.32
CA LEU A 256 -0.69 -0.40 1.77
C LEU A 256 0.48 -1.18 2.40
N GLY A 257 1.04 -2.16 1.70
CA GLY A 257 2.28 -2.83 2.08
C GLY A 257 3.50 -1.90 2.07
N LEU A 258 3.64 -1.04 1.04
CA LEU A 258 4.69 -0.02 1.02
C LEU A 258 4.48 1.01 2.16
N LEU A 259 3.23 1.39 2.42
CA LEU A 259 2.88 2.26 3.56
C LEU A 259 3.26 1.64 4.90
N ASP A 260 2.99 0.34 5.11
CA ASP A 260 3.36 -0.39 6.33
C ASP A 260 4.88 -0.34 6.57
N ILE A 261 5.69 -0.52 5.51
CA ILE A 261 7.16 -0.44 5.59
C ILE A 261 7.60 0.98 5.98
N VAL A 262 7.07 2.01 5.31
CA VAL A 262 7.43 3.41 5.58
C VAL A 262 7.04 3.84 6.99
N LEU A 263 5.85 3.47 7.46
CA LEU A 263 5.40 3.77 8.82
C LEU A 263 6.31 3.11 9.84
N ARG A 264 6.64 1.83 9.65
CA ARG A 264 7.56 1.11 10.53
C ARG A 264 8.95 1.74 10.58
N GLU A 265 9.48 2.18 9.44
CA GLU A 265 10.77 2.89 9.40
C GLU A 265 10.71 4.24 10.12
N THR A 266 9.61 4.98 9.93
CA THR A 266 9.37 6.27 10.59
C THR A 266 9.24 6.10 12.11
N ASP A 267 8.44 5.14 12.56
CA ASP A 267 8.22 4.82 13.96
C ASP A 267 9.52 4.34 14.62
N THR A 268 10.29 3.49 13.94
CA THR A 268 11.59 3.01 14.44
C THR A 268 12.57 4.17 14.62
N THR A 269 12.66 5.06 13.62
CA THR A 269 13.55 6.23 13.69
C THR A 269 13.16 7.13 14.85
N HIS A 270 11.87 7.39 15.00
CA HIS A 270 11.32 8.21 16.08
C HIS A 270 11.51 7.55 17.46
N PHE A 271 11.32 6.23 17.56
CA PHE A 271 11.62 5.46 18.76
C PHE A 271 13.08 5.58 19.16
N MET A 272 14.02 5.43 18.23
CA MET A 272 15.46 5.56 18.52
C MET A 272 15.83 6.95 19.04
N GLN A 273 15.16 8.00 18.58
CA GLN A 273 15.38 9.38 19.05
C GLN A 273 14.74 9.66 20.42
N THR A 274 13.63 8.99 20.73
CA THR A 274 12.88 9.19 21.99
C THR A 274 13.32 8.26 23.11
N ALA A 275 13.86 7.08 22.80
CA ALA A 275 14.26 6.06 23.75
C ALA A 275 15.13 6.58 24.93
N PRO A 276 16.18 7.40 24.72
CA PRO A 276 16.98 7.92 25.84
C PRO A 276 16.18 8.80 26.82
N TRP A 277 15.21 9.56 26.32
CA TRP A 277 14.35 10.43 27.13
C TRP A 277 13.35 9.63 27.98
N LEU A 278 12.98 8.45 27.50
CA LEU A 278 12.12 7.49 28.19
C LEU A 278 12.89 6.57 29.15
N GLY A 279 14.23 6.66 29.17
CA GLY A 279 15.10 5.82 30.00
C GLY A 279 15.28 4.41 29.44
N LEU A 280 15.09 4.24 28.12
CA LEU A 280 15.28 2.98 27.43
C LEU A 280 16.70 2.90 26.89
N LEU A 281 17.41 1.85 27.28
CA LEU A 281 18.80 1.60 26.91
C LEU A 281 18.90 0.28 26.14
N PRO A 282 19.78 0.19 25.13
CA PRO A 282 20.02 -1.07 24.44
C PRO A 282 20.73 -2.06 25.37
N GLY A 283 20.17 -3.25 25.53
CA GLY A 283 20.76 -4.39 26.22
C GLY A 283 21.47 -5.37 25.29
N ALA A 284 21.95 -6.49 25.85
CA ALA A 284 22.46 -7.60 25.07
C ALA A 284 21.34 -8.20 24.20
N ASP A 285 21.70 -8.65 22.99
CA ASP A 285 20.80 -9.34 22.05
C ASP A 285 19.49 -8.58 21.72
N GLY A 286 19.52 -7.24 21.75
CA GLY A 286 18.37 -6.40 21.38
C GLY A 286 17.31 -6.25 22.48
N GLN A 287 17.60 -6.65 23.72
CA GLN A 287 16.73 -6.40 24.86
C GLN A 287 16.65 -4.89 25.16
N ILE A 288 15.49 -4.42 25.61
CA ILE A 288 15.31 -3.05 26.09
C ILE A 288 15.52 -3.06 27.60
N LEU A 289 16.56 -2.36 28.07
CA LEU A 289 16.85 -2.15 29.48
C LEU A 289 16.24 -0.83 29.94
N HIS A 290 15.79 -0.77 31.19
CA HIS A 290 15.35 0.47 31.82
C HIS A 290 16.48 1.06 32.67
N SER A 291 16.75 2.36 32.50
CA SER A 291 17.81 3.06 33.25
C SER A 291 17.56 3.14 34.75
N GLN A 292 16.29 3.00 35.18
CA GLN A 292 15.88 2.93 36.58
C GLN A 292 14.79 1.88 36.72
N ASP A 293 15.03 0.87 37.57
CA ASP A 293 14.01 -0.14 37.90
C ASP A 293 12.90 0.52 38.73
N GLY A 294 11.71 0.69 38.15
CA GLY A 294 10.55 1.28 38.81
C GLY A 294 10.58 2.81 39.00
N GLY A 295 11.55 3.52 38.41
CA GLY A 295 11.68 4.99 38.49
C GLY A 295 10.93 5.74 37.39
N GLU A 296 10.67 7.03 37.62
CA GLU A 296 10.15 7.93 36.58
C GLU A 296 11.17 8.10 35.44
N SER A 297 10.71 8.39 34.22
CA SER A 297 11.63 8.52 33.09
C SER A 297 12.54 9.75 33.21
N PRO A 298 13.70 9.77 32.54
CA PRO A 298 14.62 10.91 32.54
C PRO A 298 13.95 12.24 32.19
N ILE A 299 13.02 12.25 31.23
CA ILE A 299 12.28 13.47 30.87
C ILE A 299 11.39 13.97 32.01
N VAL A 300 10.65 13.09 32.67
CA VAL A 300 9.78 13.45 33.80
C VAL A 300 10.61 13.94 34.98
N ASN A 301 11.66 13.20 35.34
CA ASN A 301 12.60 13.58 36.40
C ASN A 301 13.22 14.96 36.14
N LEU A 302 13.71 15.22 34.92
CA LEU A 302 14.31 16.49 34.54
C LEU A 302 13.34 17.66 34.77
N PHE A 303 12.11 17.56 34.27
CA PHE A 303 11.14 18.66 34.39
C PHE A 303 10.59 18.81 35.80
N LYS A 304 10.45 17.74 36.59
CA LYS A 304 10.10 17.82 38.01
C LYS A 304 11.19 18.48 38.83
N SER A 305 12.44 18.05 38.67
CA SER A 305 13.58 18.63 39.37
C SER A 305 13.77 20.11 39.00
N ALA A 306 13.71 20.45 37.71
CA ALA A 306 13.79 21.83 37.25
C ALA A 306 12.65 22.70 37.82
N THR A 307 11.43 22.17 37.85
CA THR A 307 10.27 22.87 38.43
C THR A 307 10.47 23.13 39.92
N SER A 308 10.92 22.14 40.69
CA SER A 308 11.18 22.29 42.13
C SER A 308 12.21 23.39 42.43
N VAL A 309 13.30 23.42 41.67
CA VAL A 309 14.38 24.43 41.84
C VAL A 309 13.89 25.84 41.47
N ILE A 310 13.12 25.98 40.40
CA ILE A 310 12.66 27.31 39.94
C ILE A 310 11.55 27.85 40.83
N VAL A 311 10.59 27.01 41.25
CA VAL A 311 9.47 27.42 42.10
C VAL A 311 9.93 27.78 43.51
N SER A 312 11.01 27.17 44.00
CA SER A 312 11.61 27.53 45.31
C SER A 312 12.41 28.83 45.27
N ASN A 313 12.68 29.41 44.10
CA ASN A 313 13.36 30.70 43.97
C ASN A 313 12.38 31.88 44.24
N PRO A 314 12.67 32.77 45.21
CA PRO A 314 11.81 33.93 45.53
C PRO A 314 11.54 34.87 44.35
N GLY A 315 12.40 34.87 43.32
CA GLY A 315 12.26 35.69 42.12
C GLY A 315 11.43 35.07 41.00
N CYS A 316 10.76 33.93 41.22
CA CYS A 316 9.99 33.25 40.18
C CYS A 316 8.72 34.03 39.81
N PRO A 317 8.59 34.54 38.57
CA PRO A 317 7.45 35.37 38.19
C PRO A 317 6.17 34.56 37.92
N ASN A 318 6.30 33.27 37.58
CA ASN A 318 5.14 32.44 37.23
C ASN A 318 5.35 30.94 37.55
N PRO A 319 5.10 30.51 38.79
CA PRO A 319 5.28 29.11 39.19
C PRO A 319 4.30 28.15 38.52
N THR A 320 3.09 28.60 38.14
CA THR A 320 2.07 27.72 37.55
C THR A 320 2.48 27.20 36.18
N SER A 321 3.16 28.01 35.35
CA SER A 321 3.69 27.57 34.05
C SER A 321 4.70 26.42 34.17
N PHE A 322 5.55 26.42 35.20
CA PHE A 322 6.51 25.34 35.43
C PHE A 322 5.82 24.05 35.91
N HIS A 323 4.81 24.17 36.77
CA HIS A 323 3.97 23.01 37.13
C HIS A 323 3.23 22.43 35.91
N THR A 324 2.71 23.29 35.02
CA THR A 324 2.13 22.83 33.75
C THR A 324 3.16 22.09 32.90
N LEU A 325 4.36 22.64 32.75
CA LEU A 325 5.44 22.00 31.99
C LEU A 325 5.79 20.61 32.55
N SER A 326 5.89 20.48 33.87
CA SER A 326 6.11 19.19 34.53
C SER A 326 5.00 18.18 34.23
N LYS A 327 3.74 18.59 34.27
CA LYS A 327 2.60 17.73 33.91
C LYS A 327 2.58 17.36 32.43
N GLN A 328 2.99 18.28 31.55
CA GLN A 328 3.10 18.00 30.11
C GLN A 328 4.22 16.99 29.82
N ALA A 329 5.30 16.98 30.60
CA ALA A 329 6.35 15.96 30.50
C ALA A 329 5.83 14.56 30.87
N GLU A 330 4.99 14.45 31.91
CA GLU A 330 4.32 13.18 32.27
C GLU A 330 3.37 12.71 31.16
N ALA A 331 2.57 13.63 30.60
CA ALA A 331 1.68 13.30 29.48
C ALA A 331 2.47 12.85 28.23
N ALA A 332 3.56 13.53 27.91
CA ALA A 332 4.44 13.16 26.80
C ALA A 332 5.07 11.78 27.02
N ASP A 333 5.57 11.49 28.22
CA ASP A 333 6.12 10.18 28.58
C ASP A 333 5.12 9.05 28.33
N LEU A 334 3.88 9.21 28.78
CA LEU A 334 2.81 8.24 28.56
C LEU A 334 2.50 8.05 27.07
N LEU A 335 2.37 9.13 26.31
CA LEU A 335 2.06 9.08 24.89
C LEU A 335 3.15 8.37 24.08
N TYR A 336 4.43 8.66 24.37
CA TYR A 336 5.53 8.04 23.65
C TYR A 336 5.72 6.58 24.04
N LYS A 337 5.50 6.20 25.30
CA LYS A 337 5.50 4.79 25.73
C LYS A 337 4.35 4.00 25.12
N ALA A 338 3.16 4.58 25.04
CA ALA A 338 1.99 3.94 24.42
C ALA A 338 2.19 3.66 22.92
N ASN A 339 2.96 4.50 22.22
CA ASN A 339 3.25 4.37 20.79
C ASN A 339 4.45 3.46 20.47
N MET A 340 5.00 2.71 21.44
CA MET A 340 6.13 1.80 21.19
C MET A 340 5.77 0.57 20.36
N ASN A 341 4.49 0.14 20.39
CA ASN A 341 4.00 -1.02 19.66
C ASN A 341 2.97 -0.55 18.63
N THR A 342 3.43 -0.13 17.44
CA THR A 342 2.52 0.23 16.34
C THR A 342 2.04 -1.02 15.61
N GLY A 343 0.72 -1.06 15.35
CA GLY A 343 0.11 -2.13 14.58
C GLY A 343 0.47 -2.05 13.09
N SER A 344 0.42 -3.19 12.41
CA SER A 344 0.70 -3.29 10.98
C SER A 344 -0.52 -2.87 10.15
N VAL A 345 -0.35 -1.85 9.30
CA VAL A 345 -1.42 -1.36 8.41
C VAL A 345 -1.79 -2.43 7.38
N LEU A 346 -0.80 -3.21 6.93
CA LEU A 346 -1.04 -4.30 6.00
C LEU A 346 -1.85 -5.43 6.65
N GLU A 347 -1.55 -5.80 7.90
CA GLU A 347 -2.33 -6.82 8.63
C GLU A 347 -3.77 -6.39 8.81
N TYR A 348 -4.00 -5.14 9.20
CA TYR A 348 -5.34 -4.58 9.28
C TYR A 348 -6.05 -4.59 7.92
N ALA A 349 -5.35 -4.25 6.83
CA ALA A 349 -5.91 -4.27 5.49
C ALA A 349 -6.30 -5.69 5.03
N LEU A 350 -5.49 -6.70 5.37
CA LEU A 350 -5.79 -8.11 5.08
C LEU A 350 -7.00 -8.60 5.88
N ALA A 351 -7.08 -8.26 7.18
CA ALA A 351 -8.23 -8.57 8.01
C ALA A 351 -9.51 -7.91 7.49
N PHE A 352 -9.45 -6.63 7.12
CA PHE A 352 -10.56 -5.90 6.50
C PHE A 352 -10.98 -6.55 5.18
N THR A 353 -10.03 -6.92 4.33
CA THR A 353 -10.29 -7.59 3.05
C THR A 353 -10.95 -8.94 3.27
N SER A 354 -10.53 -9.70 4.28
CA SER A 354 -11.17 -10.96 4.67
C SER A 354 -12.63 -10.74 5.06
N ALA A 355 -12.91 -9.75 5.91
CA ALA A 355 -14.28 -9.40 6.32
C ALA A 355 -15.15 -8.92 5.15
N ALA A 356 -14.55 -8.25 4.15
CA ALA A 356 -15.26 -7.88 2.93
C ALA A 356 -15.60 -9.10 2.05
N LEU A 357 -14.72 -10.10 2.01
CA LEU A 357 -14.91 -11.35 1.27
C LEU A 357 -15.93 -12.27 1.92
N ASP A 358 -16.10 -12.24 3.24
CA ASP A 358 -17.05 -13.11 3.97
C ASP A 358 -18.48 -13.02 3.42
N LYS A 359 -18.89 -11.84 2.94
CA LYS A 359 -20.21 -11.61 2.31
C LYS A 359 -20.43 -12.43 1.04
N TYR A 360 -19.34 -12.83 0.37
CA TYR A 360 -19.34 -13.52 -0.93
C TYR A 360 -18.70 -14.92 -0.86
N CYS A 361 -18.15 -15.30 0.30
CA CYS A 361 -17.42 -16.55 0.49
C CYS A 361 -18.21 -17.79 0.04
N SER A 362 -19.51 -17.86 0.37
CA SER A 362 -20.37 -18.99 -0.04
C SER A 362 -20.58 -19.11 -1.55
N LYS A 363 -20.40 -18.02 -2.31
CA LYS A 363 -20.49 -18.03 -3.78
C LYS A 363 -19.15 -18.34 -4.45
N TRP A 364 -18.05 -18.05 -3.77
CA TRP A 364 -16.69 -18.17 -4.29
C TRP A 364 -15.93 -19.38 -3.72
N SER A 365 -16.52 -20.08 -2.75
CA SER A 365 -15.98 -21.26 -2.09
C SER A 365 -17.10 -22.26 -1.81
N ALA A 366 -17.09 -23.38 -2.53
CA ALA A 366 -18.04 -24.46 -2.34
C ALA A 366 -17.62 -25.35 -1.17
N VAL A 367 -18.55 -25.61 -0.24
CA VAL A 367 -18.31 -26.57 0.83
C VAL A 367 -18.35 -28.00 0.25
N PRO A 368 -17.29 -28.81 0.42
CA PRO A 368 -17.27 -30.16 -0.12
C PRO A 368 -18.35 -31.04 0.52
N LYS A 369 -19.19 -31.67 -0.31
CA LYS A 369 -20.32 -32.49 0.16
C LYS A 369 -19.90 -33.75 0.92
N THR A 370 -18.72 -34.28 0.59
CA THR A 370 -18.19 -35.53 1.12
C THR A 370 -17.29 -35.34 2.34
N GLY A 371 -16.98 -34.10 2.72
CA GLY A 371 -15.96 -33.78 3.73
C GLY A 371 -14.51 -34.01 3.27
N PHE A 372 -14.29 -34.46 2.03
CA PHE A 372 -12.98 -34.57 1.38
C PHE A 372 -12.79 -33.45 0.37
N ILE A 373 -11.54 -33.22 -0.05
CA ILE A 373 -11.22 -32.28 -1.12
C ILE A 373 -11.97 -32.63 -2.42
N ASP A 374 -12.70 -31.67 -3.00
CA ASP A 374 -13.30 -31.83 -4.32
C ASP A 374 -12.30 -31.38 -5.39
N ILE A 375 -11.67 -32.35 -6.05
CA ILE A 375 -10.69 -32.09 -7.12
C ILE A 375 -11.35 -31.68 -8.45
N THR A 376 -12.67 -31.86 -8.57
CA THR A 376 -13.42 -31.61 -9.81
C THR A 376 -14.25 -30.33 -9.79
N THR A 377 -14.24 -29.60 -8.66
CA THR A 377 -14.89 -28.29 -8.54
C THR A 377 -14.46 -27.34 -9.64
N SER A 378 -15.44 -26.64 -10.23
CA SER A 378 -15.23 -25.62 -11.27
C SER A 378 -15.65 -24.22 -10.84
N LYS A 379 -16.29 -24.09 -9.67
CA LYS A 379 -16.92 -22.84 -9.24
C LYS A 379 -16.08 -22.03 -8.26
N ASP A 380 -15.11 -22.64 -7.60
CA ASP A 380 -14.28 -21.91 -6.64
C ASP A 380 -13.46 -20.81 -7.30
N PHE A 381 -13.24 -19.72 -6.57
CA PHE A 381 -12.53 -18.55 -7.09
C PHE A 381 -11.16 -18.92 -7.68
N TYR A 382 -10.41 -19.81 -7.05
CA TYR A 382 -9.11 -20.24 -7.57
C TYR A 382 -9.19 -20.85 -8.98
N ARG A 383 -10.29 -21.51 -9.36
CA ARG A 383 -10.49 -22.05 -10.72
C ARG A 383 -10.72 -20.94 -11.72
N ILE A 384 -11.51 -19.93 -11.35
CA ILE A 384 -11.73 -18.75 -12.18
C ILE A 384 -10.41 -18.00 -12.38
N TYR A 385 -9.66 -17.77 -11.30
CA TYR A 385 -8.37 -17.11 -11.37
C TYR A 385 -7.36 -17.91 -12.20
N SER A 386 -7.26 -19.23 -12.02
CA SER A 386 -6.44 -20.13 -12.83
C SER A 386 -6.76 -20.02 -14.34
N GLY A 387 -8.04 -19.98 -14.70
CA GLY A 387 -8.48 -19.77 -16.09
C GLY A 387 -8.12 -18.38 -16.62
N LEU A 388 -8.27 -17.33 -15.80
CA LEU A 388 -7.90 -15.97 -16.17
C LEU A 388 -6.37 -15.81 -16.31
N GLN A 389 -5.61 -16.46 -15.44
CA GLN A 389 -4.16 -16.48 -15.46
C GLN A 389 -3.67 -17.08 -16.77
N ILE A 390 -4.07 -18.31 -17.12
CA ILE A 390 -3.60 -18.92 -18.36
C ILE A 390 -4.02 -18.11 -19.60
N TRP A 391 -5.23 -17.53 -19.59
CA TRP A 391 -5.69 -16.65 -20.66
C TRP A 391 -4.79 -15.40 -20.81
N TYR A 392 -4.44 -14.74 -19.71
CA TYR A 392 -3.56 -13.58 -19.71
C TYR A 392 -2.12 -13.92 -20.14
N LEU A 393 -1.59 -15.05 -19.68
CA LEU A 393 -0.24 -15.51 -20.06
C LEU A 393 -0.17 -15.89 -21.54
N GLU A 394 -1.25 -16.43 -22.12
CA GLU A 394 -1.29 -16.67 -23.57
C GLU A 394 -1.32 -15.37 -24.39
N ASP A 395 -2.03 -14.34 -23.91
CA ASP A 395 -2.08 -13.04 -24.57
C ASP A 395 -0.72 -12.33 -24.53
N SER A 396 0.00 -12.40 -23.40
CA SER A 396 1.30 -11.74 -23.24
C SER A 396 2.40 -12.28 -24.17
N VAL A 397 2.30 -13.55 -24.59
CA VAL A 397 3.25 -14.16 -25.55
C VAL A 397 2.93 -13.78 -27.00
N ARG A 398 1.66 -13.48 -27.32
CA ARG A 398 1.22 -13.15 -28.69
C ARG A 398 1.54 -11.71 -29.09
N VAL A 399 1.65 -10.81 -28.13
CA VAL A 399 1.86 -9.38 -28.39
C VAL A 399 3.35 -9.03 -28.18
N PRO A 400 4.02 -8.31 -29.11
CA PRO A 400 5.44 -7.99 -28.98
C PRO A 400 5.78 -7.23 -27.68
N PRO A 401 6.98 -7.44 -27.11
CA PRO A 401 7.41 -6.87 -25.83
C PRO A 401 7.53 -5.33 -25.83
N SER A 402 7.59 -4.70 -27.01
CA SER A 402 7.52 -3.24 -27.17
C SER A 402 6.12 -2.66 -26.90
N SER A 403 5.13 -3.52 -26.63
CA SER A 403 3.79 -3.14 -26.19
C SER A 403 3.61 -3.53 -24.72
N HIS A 404 4.15 -2.70 -23.83
CA HIS A 404 4.23 -3.00 -22.40
C HIS A 404 2.86 -3.37 -21.79
N GLU A 405 2.93 -4.21 -20.76
CA GLU A 405 1.80 -4.87 -20.08
C GLU A 405 0.75 -3.88 -19.55
N VAL A 406 -0.53 -4.30 -19.57
CA VAL A 406 -1.66 -3.49 -19.04
C VAL A 406 -1.86 -3.75 -17.54
N LEU A 407 -1.42 -4.91 -17.06
CA LEU A 407 -1.84 -5.43 -15.77
C LEU A 407 -0.70 -5.50 -14.73
N GLY A 408 0.52 -5.84 -15.17
CA GLY A 408 1.70 -6.01 -14.31
C GLY A 408 1.49 -7.04 -13.21
N ASP A 409 2.38 -7.00 -12.21
CA ASP A 409 2.41 -7.98 -11.12
C ASP A 409 1.27 -7.82 -10.10
N SER A 410 0.54 -6.70 -10.14
CA SER A 410 -0.57 -6.42 -9.23
C SER A 410 -1.73 -7.40 -9.36
N VAL A 411 -1.92 -8.05 -10.53
CA VAL A 411 -2.93 -9.10 -10.68
C VAL A 411 -2.63 -10.29 -9.78
N ALA A 412 -1.35 -10.69 -9.69
CA ALA A 412 -0.95 -11.78 -8.80
C ALA A 412 -1.18 -11.41 -7.34
N TRP A 413 -0.83 -10.19 -6.94
CA TRP A 413 -1.12 -9.69 -5.58
C TRP A 413 -2.62 -9.73 -5.27
N GLY A 414 -3.49 -9.25 -6.15
CA GLY A 414 -4.94 -9.28 -5.92
C GLY A 414 -5.52 -10.71 -5.91
N GLY A 415 -5.18 -11.51 -6.92
CA GLY A 415 -5.71 -12.85 -7.10
C GLY A 415 -5.26 -13.82 -6.02
N CYS A 416 -3.95 -13.85 -5.73
CA CYS A 416 -3.41 -14.69 -4.66
C CYS A 416 -3.90 -14.25 -3.28
N THR A 417 -4.08 -12.95 -3.00
CA THR A 417 -4.68 -12.52 -1.72
C THR A 417 -6.11 -13.04 -1.56
N ILE A 418 -6.95 -12.94 -2.59
CA ILE A 418 -8.32 -13.48 -2.51
C ILE A 418 -8.30 -15.00 -2.32
N ILE A 419 -7.47 -15.74 -3.09
CA ILE A 419 -7.31 -17.19 -2.94
C ILE A 419 -6.86 -17.56 -1.52
N TYR A 420 -5.88 -16.83 -0.98
CA TYR A 420 -5.31 -17.07 0.34
C TYR A 420 -6.35 -16.85 1.44
N LEU A 421 -7.05 -15.72 1.42
CA LEU A 421 -8.06 -15.37 2.42
C LEU A 421 -9.28 -16.30 2.38
N LEU A 422 -9.61 -16.86 1.21
CA LEU A 422 -10.66 -17.89 1.07
C LEU A 422 -10.21 -19.30 1.51
N GLY A 423 -8.95 -19.50 1.90
CA GLY A 423 -8.42 -20.84 2.22
C GLY A 423 -8.27 -21.76 1.01
N GLN A 424 -8.07 -21.18 -0.19
CA GLN A 424 -8.01 -21.92 -1.45
C GLN A 424 -6.59 -22.11 -1.99
N GLN A 425 -5.54 -21.69 -1.26
CA GLN A 425 -4.16 -21.75 -1.73
C GLN A 425 -3.73 -23.17 -2.13
N LEU A 426 -3.90 -24.17 -1.26
CA LEU A 426 -3.47 -25.55 -1.55
C LEU A 426 -4.23 -26.15 -2.73
N HIS A 427 -5.52 -25.81 -2.88
CA HIS A 427 -6.33 -26.21 -4.03
C HIS A 427 -5.77 -25.58 -5.31
N PHE A 428 -5.44 -24.29 -5.28
CA PHE A 428 -4.83 -23.58 -6.39
C PHE A 428 -3.49 -24.20 -6.81
N GLU A 429 -2.58 -24.42 -5.86
CA GLU A 429 -1.26 -25.00 -6.15
C GLU A 429 -1.34 -26.39 -6.77
N LEU A 430 -2.34 -27.18 -6.39
CA LEU A 430 -2.58 -28.52 -6.94
C LEU A 430 -3.27 -28.48 -8.31
N LEU A 431 -4.23 -27.57 -8.50
CA LEU A 431 -5.22 -27.64 -9.58
C LEU A 431 -5.18 -26.48 -10.57
N ASP A 432 -4.24 -25.54 -10.43
CA ASP A 432 -4.00 -24.49 -11.42
C ASP A 432 -3.62 -25.07 -12.80
N PHE A 433 -4.20 -24.51 -13.87
CA PHE A 433 -4.01 -25.02 -15.23
C PHE A 433 -2.56 -24.82 -15.70
N SER A 434 -1.98 -23.66 -15.42
CA SER A 434 -0.60 -23.39 -15.82
C SER A 434 0.40 -24.28 -15.06
N TYR A 435 0.14 -24.58 -13.79
CA TYR A 435 1.00 -25.46 -13.00
C TYR A 435 0.90 -26.91 -13.46
N GLN A 436 -0.31 -27.39 -13.78
CA GLN A 436 -0.50 -28.71 -14.36
C GLN A 436 0.21 -28.84 -15.72
N VAL A 437 0.12 -27.83 -16.59
CA VAL A 437 0.84 -27.81 -17.87
C VAL A 437 2.35 -27.84 -17.67
N LEU A 438 2.88 -27.11 -16.69
CA LEU A 438 4.31 -27.15 -16.34
C LEU A 438 4.74 -28.55 -15.87
N ASN A 439 3.95 -29.21 -15.03
CA ASN A 439 4.25 -30.56 -14.56
C ASN A 439 4.27 -31.57 -15.73
N VAL A 440 3.35 -31.45 -16.69
CA VAL A 440 3.33 -32.26 -17.91
C VAL A 440 4.58 -31.99 -18.76
N ALA A 441 4.97 -30.72 -18.93
CA ALA A 441 6.17 -30.33 -19.65
C ALA A 441 7.44 -30.94 -19.04
N GLU A 442 7.56 -30.96 -17.71
CA GLU A 442 8.70 -31.56 -17.01
C GLU A 442 8.82 -33.07 -17.28
N VAL A 443 7.71 -33.80 -17.24
CA VAL A 443 7.68 -35.24 -17.56
C VAL A 443 8.01 -35.49 -19.02
N GLU A 444 7.46 -34.68 -19.93
CA GLU A 444 7.72 -34.78 -21.36
C GLU A 444 9.22 -34.56 -21.68
N ILE A 445 9.86 -33.54 -21.10
CA ILE A 445 11.32 -33.30 -21.22
C ILE A 445 12.14 -34.49 -20.71
N ALA A 446 11.78 -35.06 -19.55
CA ALA A 446 12.48 -36.20 -19.00
C ALA A 446 12.40 -37.44 -19.91
N SER A 447 11.23 -37.66 -20.53
CA SER A 447 11.02 -38.78 -21.46
C SER A 447 11.82 -38.65 -22.76
N ILE A 448 12.00 -37.42 -23.27
CA ILE A 448 12.81 -37.12 -24.47
C ILE A 448 14.30 -37.37 -24.19
N THR A 449 14.77 -36.95 -23.02
CA THR A 449 16.17 -37.14 -22.59
C THR A 449 16.54 -38.62 -22.48
N GLN A 450 15.57 -39.48 -22.14
CA GLN A 450 15.77 -40.94 -22.06
C GLN A 450 15.66 -41.66 -23.42
N THR A 451 15.01 -41.07 -24.43
CA THR A 451 14.67 -41.79 -25.68
C THR A 451 15.44 -41.34 -26.92
N HIS A 452 16.36 -40.37 -26.84
CA HIS A 452 17.13 -39.85 -27.99
C HIS A 452 16.26 -39.52 -29.22
N LYS A 453 15.00 -39.08 -29.02
CA LYS A 453 14.10 -38.68 -30.10
C LYS A 453 14.26 -37.20 -30.45
N SER A 454 14.03 -36.85 -31.73
CA SER A 454 14.32 -35.52 -32.28
C SER A 454 13.60 -34.37 -31.55
N PRO A 455 14.16 -33.15 -31.52
CA PRO A 455 13.67 -32.02 -30.72
C PRO A 455 12.37 -31.37 -31.24
N HIS A 456 11.78 -31.89 -32.33
CA HIS A 456 10.65 -31.24 -33.02
C HIS A 456 9.31 -31.25 -32.26
N PHE A 457 9.21 -31.90 -31.09
CA PHE A 457 8.00 -31.89 -30.26
C PHE A 457 7.79 -30.59 -29.47
N PHE A 458 8.86 -29.81 -29.26
CA PHE A 458 8.83 -28.62 -28.40
C PHE A 458 8.43 -27.32 -29.12
N GLN A 459 8.19 -27.40 -30.44
CA GLN A 459 8.19 -26.25 -31.32
C GLN A 459 6.95 -25.36 -31.11
N GLY A 460 7.09 -24.28 -30.33
CA GLY A 460 6.12 -23.18 -30.24
C GLY A 460 5.59 -22.82 -28.86
N TRP A 461 5.86 -23.60 -27.81
CA TRP A 461 5.36 -23.35 -26.45
C TRP A 461 6.40 -22.81 -25.47
N ASP A 462 7.68 -22.76 -25.83
CA ASP A 462 8.78 -22.32 -24.95
C ASP A 462 8.52 -20.97 -24.27
N GLY A 463 8.09 -19.97 -25.05
CA GLY A 463 7.78 -18.63 -24.52
C GLY A 463 6.66 -18.66 -23.50
N LEU A 464 5.61 -19.47 -23.73
CA LEU A 464 4.50 -19.61 -22.81
C LEU A 464 4.90 -20.35 -21.53
N LEU A 465 5.67 -21.44 -21.65
CA LEU A 465 6.16 -22.19 -20.48
C LEU A 465 7.05 -21.31 -19.60
N GLU A 466 7.91 -20.48 -20.18
CA GLU A 466 8.74 -19.55 -19.40
C GLU A 466 7.92 -18.48 -18.67
N VAL A 467 6.88 -17.95 -19.32
CA VAL A 467 5.95 -17.00 -18.70
C VAL A 467 5.13 -17.67 -17.59
N MET A 468 4.70 -18.92 -17.77
CA MET A 468 4.04 -19.72 -16.73
C MET A 468 4.96 -19.97 -15.52
N LYS A 469 6.25 -20.28 -15.73
CA LYS A 469 7.23 -20.42 -14.64
C LYS A 469 7.43 -19.11 -13.87
N LYS A 470 7.43 -17.97 -14.56
CA LYS A 470 7.49 -16.64 -13.92
C LYS A 470 6.25 -16.38 -13.07
N ALA A 471 5.05 -16.65 -13.60
CA ALA A 471 3.80 -16.52 -12.87
C ALA A 471 3.77 -17.42 -11.62
N ARG A 472 4.19 -18.69 -11.73
CA ARG A 472 4.29 -19.61 -10.60
C ARG A 472 5.21 -19.09 -9.49
N ARG A 473 6.38 -18.55 -9.86
CA ARG A 473 7.31 -17.95 -8.89
C ARG A 473 6.72 -16.72 -8.20
N LEU A 474 6.05 -15.84 -8.96
CA LEU A 474 5.41 -14.65 -8.42
C LEU A 474 4.27 -15.02 -7.45
N ASN A 475 3.37 -15.92 -7.85
CA ASN A 475 2.28 -16.38 -7.00
C ASN A 475 2.79 -16.98 -5.69
N ASN A 476 3.81 -17.86 -5.76
CA ASN A 476 4.41 -18.46 -4.57
C ASN A 476 5.07 -17.42 -3.66
N HIS A 477 5.69 -16.39 -4.25
CA HIS A 477 6.24 -15.26 -3.49
C HIS A 477 5.12 -14.51 -2.76
N VAL A 478 4.02 -14.18 -3.44
CA VAL A 478 2.87 -13.52 -2.83
C VAL A 478 2.28 -14.37 -1.69
N PHE A 479 2.03 -15.66 -1.91
CA PHE A 479 1.53 -16.55 -0.85
C PHE A 479 2.48 -16.62 0.36
N SER A 480 3.80 -16.66 0.12
CA SER A 480 4.79 -16.65 1.20
C SER A 480 4.75 -15.35 2.01
N MET A 481 4.60 -14.21 1.33
CA MET A 481 4.44 -12.91 1.98
C MET A 481 3.15 -12.83 2.80
N LEU A 482 2.03 -13.34 2.26
CA LEU A 482 0.75 -13.39 2.96
C LEU A 482 0.83 -14.31 4.19
N LYS A 483 1.46 -15.48 4.08
CA LYS A 483 1.68 -16.40 5.21
C LYS A 483 2.52 -15.79 6.32
N ALA A 484 3.53 -15.00 5.97
CA ALA A 484 4.37 -14.32 6.95
C ALA A 484 3.65 -13.18 7.70
N ARG A 485 2.63 -12.56 7.09
CA ARG A 485 1.92 -11.40 7.66
C ARG A 485 0.54 -11.71 8.23
N CYS A 486 -0.15 -12.69 7.66
CA CYS A 486 -1.49 -13.10 8.06
C CYS A 486 -1.53 -14.63 8.11
N PRO A 487 -0.85 -15.27 9.07
CA PRO A 487 -0.81 -16.73 9.16
C PRO A 487 -2.23 -17.29 9.33
N LEU A 488 -2.57 -18.32 8.56
CA LEU A 488 -3.84 -19.04 8.73
C LEU A 488 -3.80 -19.86 10.02
N GLU A 489 -4.92 -19.95 10.73
CA GLU A 489 -5.04 -20.82 11.89
C GLU A 489 -5.08 -22.31 11.50
N ASP A 490 -4.57 -23.14 12.40
CA ASP A 490 -4.66 -24.59 12.35
C ASP A 490 -6.10 -25.05 12.57
N LYS A 491 -6.80 -25.45 11.50
CA LYS A 491 -8.07 -26.17 11.62
C LYS A 491 -7.84 -27.64 11.89
N THR A 492 -8.69 -28.24 12.73
CA THR A 492 -8.78 -29.69 12.88
C THR A 492 -9.39 -30.30 11.61
N ALA A 493 -8.56 -30.90 10.77
CA ALA A 493 -8.97 -31.76 9.65
C ALA A 493 -8.92 -33.24 10.04
N CYS A 494 -9.41 -34.09 9.13
CA CYS A 494 -9.27 -35.54 9.23
C CYS A 494 -8.14 -35.98 8.29
N ALA A 495 -7.09 -36.63 8.79
CA ALA A 495 -6.14 -37.30 7.89
C ALA A 495 -6.72 -38.64 7.43
N ILE A 496 -6.10 -39.26 6.42
CA ILE A 496 -6.53 -40.56 5.92
C ILE A 496 -5.42 -41.56 6.27
N LYS A 497 -5.75 -42.64 6.98
CA LYS A 497 -4.82 -43.76 7.20
C LYS A 497 -4.46 -44.38 5.84
N GLN A 498 -3.33 -45.09 5.75
CA GLN A 498 -3.01 -45.90 4.55
C GLN A 498 -4.12 -46.89 4.18
N SER A 499 -4.96 -47.28 5.13
CA SER A 499 -6.15 -48.12 4.93
C SER A 499 -7.36 -47.40 4.31
N GLY A 500 -7.27 -46.10 4.01
CA GLY A 500 -8.38 -45.28 3.53
C GLY A 500 -9.35 -44.78 4.62
N ALA A 501 -9.11 -45.12 5.89
CA ALA A 501 -9.98 -44.72 6.99
C ALA A 501 -9.68 -43.29 7.48
N PRO A 502 -10.69 -42.46 7.76
CA PRO A 502 -10.49 -41.12 8.30
C PRO A 502 -9.92 -41.18 9.74
N LEU A 503 -8.96 -40.31 10.01
CA LEU A 503 -8.29 -40.10 11.29
C LEU A 503 -8.65 -38.70 11.76
N HIS A 504 -9.62 -38.63 12.67
CA HIS A 504 -10.12 -37.37 13.19
C HIS A 504 -9.04 -36.64 14.04
N ARG A 505 -9.09 -35.30 14.05
CA ARG A 505 -8.27 -34.39 14.89
C ARG A 505 -6.80 -34.27 14.48
N ILE A 506 -6.51 -34.08 13.19
CA ILE A 506 -5.19 -33.64 12.74
C ILE A 506 -5.26 -32.17 12.34
N LYS A 507 -4.37 -31.35 12.87
CA LYS A 507 -4.31 -29.92 12.56
C LYS A 507 -3.72 -29.71 11.15
N PHE A 508 -4.42 -28.93 10.32
CA PHE A 508 -3.94 -28.45 9.02
C PHE A 508 -4.22 -26.95 8.90
N GLU A 509 -3.29 -26.22 8.32
CA GLU A 509 -3.41 -24.79 7.99
C GLU A 509 -4.57 -24.59 7.01
N ASN A 510 -5.70 -23.98 7.41
CA ASN A 510 -6.71 -23.69 6.36
C ASN A 510 -7.78 -22.62 6.59
N THR A 511 -7.72 -21.71 7.55
CA THR A 511 -8.56 -20.49 7.47
C THR A 511 -8.10 -19.35 8.37
N VAL A 512 -8.47 -18.14 7.95
CA VAL A 512 -8.32 -16.88 8.69
C VAL A 512 -9.23 -16.86 9.91
N SER A 513 -8.69 -16.43 11.05
CA SER A 513 -9.49 -15.94 12.19
C SER A 513 -9.57 -14.43 12.10
N ALA A 514 -10.75 -13.92 11.75
CA ALA A 514 -11.00 -12.50 11.54
C ALA A 514 -11.24 -11.72 12.87
N PHE A 515 -11.00 -12.31 14.05
CA PHE A 515 -11.50 -11.78 15.31
C PHE A 515 -10.47 -11.45 16.40
N GLU A 516 -9.18 -11.70 16.19
CA GLU A 516 -8.15 -11.32 17.17
C GLU A 516 -7.44 -9.98 16.86
N THR A 517 -7.58 -9.45 15.65
CA THR A 517 -6.88 -8.22 15.20
C THR A 517 -7.76 -6.97 15.13
N LEU A 518 -9.07 -7.08 15.42
CA LEU A 518 -9.95 -5.93 15.55
C LEU A 518 -9.98 -5.48 17.03
N PRO A 519 -9.97 -4.17 17.32
CA PRO A 519 -10.15 -3.69 18.68
C PRO A 519 -11.51 -4.19 19.19
N GLN A 520 -11.47 -5.11 20.15
CA GLN A 520 -12.68 -5.55 20.84
C GLN A 520 -13.21 -4.34 21.62
N LYS A 521 -14.50 -4.05 21.47
CA LYS A 521 -15.18 -3.15 22.41
C LYS A 521 -15.05 -3.78 23.79
N GLU A 522 -14.28 -3.15 24.67
CA GLU A 522 -14.34 -3.44 26.10
C GLU A 522 -15.81 -3.32 26.53
N ALA A 523 -16.32 -4.41 27.12
CA ALA A 523 -17.69 -4.50 27.63
C ALA A 523 -17.82 -3.82 28.99
#